data_AF-A0A920VYU9-F1
#
_entry.id   AF-A0A920VYU9-F1
#
_cell.length_a   1.000
_cell.length_b   1.000
_cell.length_c   1.000
_cell.angle_alpha   90.00
_cell.angle_beta   90.00
_cell.angle_gamma   90.00
#
_symmetry.space_group_name_H-M   'P 1'
#
loop_
_entity.id
_entity.type
_entity.pdbx_description
1 polymer ?
#
loop_
_entity_poly.entity_id
_entity_poly.type
_entity_poly.pdbx_seq_one_letter_code
_entity_poly.pdbx_strand_id
1 'polypeptide(L)' 'MLLLRHHEEQVTNVMEMVEKTLQKMFAGGIYDQLGGGLSRYSTDYSGGFPHFEKMLYDNSLFIWALIETF' A
#
# COMPACT_ATOMS: atom_id res chain seq x y z
N MET A 1 -0.40 -9.69 -8.12
CA MET A 1 0.20 -11.07 -7.95
C MET A 1 -0.40 -11.89 -6.81
N LEU A 2 -0.67 -11.31 -5.63
CA LEU A 2 -1.47 -11.96 -4.55
C LEU A 2 -2.98 -11.83 -4.81
N LEU A 3 -3.44 -10.68 -5.33
CA LEU A 3 -4.85 -10.44 -5.70
C LEU A 3 -5.33 -11.34 -6.84
N LEU A 4 -4.52 -11.50 -7.90
CA LEU A 4 -4.82 -12.38 -9.03
C LEU A 4 -4.94 -13.87 -8.64
N ARG A 5 -4.26 -14.33 -7.59
CA ARG A 5 -4.34 -15.73 -7.11
C ARG A 5 -5.59 -16.00 -6.29
N HIS A 6 -6.06 -15.02 -5.52
CA HIS A 6 -7.24 -15.19 -4.67
C HIS A 6 -8.57 -14.97 -5.41
N HIS A 7 -8.56 -14.56 -6.68
CA HIS A 7 -9.75 -14.65 -7.51
C HIS A 7 -10.19 -16.13 -7.74
N GLU A 8 -9.28 -17.10 -7.61
CA GLU A 8 -9.62 -18.53 -7.76
C GLU A 8 -10.10 -19.19 -6.46
N GLU A 9 -9.76 -18.66 -5.29
CA GLU A 9 -10.19 -19.18 -4.01
C GLU A 9 -11.32 -18.29 -3.47
N GLN A 10 -12.51 -18.83 -3.21
CA GLN A 10 -13.68 -18.12 -2.67
C GLN A 10 -13.47 -17.64 -1.21
N VAL A 11 -12.38 -16.94 -0.91
CA VAL A 11 -12.12 -16.32 0.38
C VAL A 11 -12.81 -14.96 0.38
N THR A 12 -14.02 -14.93 0.91
CA THR A 12 -15.00 -13.83 0.84
C THR A 12 -14.60 -12.52 1.54
N ASN A 13 -13.32 -12.27 1.83
CA ASN A 13 -12.87 -11.05 2.53
C ASN A 13 -11.50 -10.50 2.04
N VAL A 14 -10.82 -11.15 1.10
CA VAL A 14 -9.47 -10.72 0.69
C VAL A 14 -9.48 -9.31 0.10
N MET A 15 -10.45 -9.02 -0.76
CA MET A 15 -10.52 -7.72 -1.43
C MET A 15 -10.75 -6.57 -0.44
N GLU A 16 -11.65 -6.77 0.52
CA GLU A 16 -11.92 -5.79 1.58
C GLU A 16 -10.67 -5.53 2.44
N MET A 17 -9.89 -6.58 2.75
CA MET A 17 -8.63 -6.42 3.48
C MET A 17 -7.60 -5.61 2.67
N VAL A 18 -7.48 -5.88 1.37
CA VAL A 18 -6.54 -5.14 0.51
C VAL A 18 -6.95 -3.68 0.37
N GLU A 19 -8.22 -3.41 0.07
CA GLU A 19 -8.74 -2.04 -0.02
C GLU A 19 -8.48 -1.25 1.27
N LYS A 20 -8.83 -1.83 2.44
CA LYS A 20 -8.58 -1.20 3.74
C LYS A 20 -7.09 -0.95 3.99
N THR A 21 -6.23 -1.87 3.57
CA THR A 21 -4.78 -1.73 3.74
C THR A 21 -4.25 -0.59 2.88
N LEU A 22 -4.60 -0.57 1.59
CA LEU A 22 -4.18 0.47 0.65
C LEU A 22 -4.71 1.85 1.07
N GLN A 23 -5.97 1.94 1.51
CA GLN A 23 -6.53 3.19 2.06
C GLN A 23 -5.77 3.68 3.30
N LYS A 24 -5.41 2.79 4.23
CA LYS A 24 -4.61 3.16 5.40
C LYS A 24 -3.20 3.60 5.03
N MET A 25 -2.56 2.96 4.06
CA MET A 25 -1.25 3.39 3.57
C MET A 25 -1.32 4.78 2.94
N PHE A 26 -2.38 5.05 2.16
CA PHE A 26 -2.61 6.36 1.56
C PHE A 26 -2.92 7.45 2.58
N ALA A 27 -3.66 7.14 3.65
CA ALA A 27 -4.03 8.11 4.69
C ALA A 27 -2.96 8.28 5.78
N GLY A 28 -1.98 7.37 5.85
CA GLY A 28 -0.92 7.37 6.87
C GLY A 28 0.28 8.24 6.50
N GLY A 29 1.22 8.35 7.44
CA GLY A 29 2.45 9.12 7.25
C GLY A 29 3.47 8.46 6.31
N ILE A 30 3.29 7.17 5.98
CA ILE A 30 4.14 6.49 4.99
C ILE A 30 3.94 7.00 3.56
N TYR A 31 2.76 7.56 3.25
CA TYR A 31 2.52 8.25 1.99
C TYR A 31 2.81 9.74 2.16
N ASP A 32 3.67 10.27 1.31
CA ASP A 32 3.98 11.69 1.29
C ASP A 32 2.79 12.48 0.71
N GLN A 33 2.01 13.11 1.59
CA GLN A 33 0.82 13.87 1.22
C GLN A 33 1.12 15.12 0.39
N LEU A 34 2.37 15.62 0.41
CA LEU A 34 2.77 16.84 -0.28
C LEU A 34 3.51 16.54 -1.59
N GLY A 35 4.51 15.66 -1.53
CA GLY A 35 5.37 15.30 -2.66
C GLY A 35 4.95 14.03 -3.40
N GLY A 36 3.98 13.28 -2.87
CA GLY A 36 3.54 12.01 -3.42
C GLY A 36 4.53 10.86 -3.21
N GLY A 37 4.01 9.66 -3.36
CA GLY A 37 4.77 8.42 -3.26
C GLY A 37 5.01 7.93 -1.83
N LEU A 38 5.36 6.65 -1.73
CA LEU A 38 5.65 5.97 -0.48
C LEU A 38 7.10 6.17 -0.05
N SER A 39 7.24 6.43 1.24
CA SER A 39 8.46 6.26 2.01
C SER A 39 8.78 4.78 2.25
N ARG A 40 10.06 4.46 2.41
CA ARG A 40 10.54 3.07 2.48
C ARG A 40 10.04 2.29 3.69
N TYR A 41 9.99 2.94 4.86
CA TYR A 41 9.43 2.38 6.09
C TYR A 41 9.07 3.50 7.06
N SER A 42 8.30 3.18 8.10
CA SER A 42 8.08 4.09 9.23
C SER A 42 8.93 3.68 10.42
N THR A 43 9.33 4.66 11.23
CA THR A 43 10.09 4.39 12.46
C THR A 43 9.18 4.02 13.64
N ASP A 44 7.91 4.38 13.56
CA ASP A 44 6.88 4.10 14.55
C ASP A 44 5.87 3.06 14.05
N TYR A 45 5.26 2.35 15.00
CA TYR A 45 4.25 1.32 14.72
C TYR A 45 2.98 1.87 14.04
N SER A 46 2.62 3.13 14.31
CA SER A 46 1.44 3.75 13.70
C SER A 46 1.65 4.23 12.26
N GLY A 47 2.88 4.20 11.74
CA GLY A 47 3.17 4.67 10.39
C GLY A 47 3.17 6.20 10.22
N GLY A 48 3.28 6.96 11.30
CA GLY A 48 3.14 8.43 11.32
C GLY A 48 4.43 9.21 11.05
N PHE A 49 5.59 8.63 11.36
CA PHE A 49 6.91 9.22 11.17
C PHE A 49 7.75 8.38 10.20
N PRO A 50 7.65 8.67 8.90
CA PRO A 50 8.32 7.91 7.86
C PRO A 50 9.83 8.16 7.84
N HIS A 51 10.56 7.18 7.31
CA HIS A 51 11.88 7.39 6.74
C HIS A 51 11.69 8.06 5.37
N PHE A 52 12.18 9.29 5.20
CA PHE A 52 11.93 10.10 3.99
C PHE A 52 12.60 9.57 2.71
N GLU A 53 13.40 8.51 2.81
CA GLU A 53 13.90 7.80 1.64
C GLU A 53 12.76 7.16 0.85
N LYS A 54 12.78 7.34 -0.47
CA LYS A 54 11.83 6.74 -1.40
C LYS A 54 12.58 5.83 -2.35
N MET A 55 11.99 4.68 -2.63
CA MET A 55 12.54 3.69 -3.55
C MET A 55 11.59 3.47 -4.71
N LEU A 56 12.15 3.41 -5.93
CA LEU A 56 11.38 3.26 -7.16
C LEU A 56 10.59 1.95 -7.16
N TYR A 57 11.21 0.86 -6.73
CA TYR A 57 10.57 -0.46 -6.76
C TYR A 57 9.36 -0.52 -5.80
N ASP A 58 9.47 0.08 -4.61
CA ASP A 58 8.36 0.16 -3.63
C ASP A 58 7.17 0.95 -4.20
N ASN A 59 7.46 2.10 -4.81
CA ASN A 59 6.44 2.93 -5.45
C ASN A 59 5.82 2.26 -6.68
N SER A 60 6.63 1.56 -7.49
CA SER A 60 6.13 0.84 -8.66
C SER A 60 5.20 -0.31 -8.27
N LEU A 61 5.53 -1.03 -7.20
CA LEU A 61 4.70 -2.12 -6.69
C LEU A 61 3.40 -1.58 -6.10
N PHE A 62 3.45 -0.43 -5.41
CA PHE A 62 2.26 0.22 -4.87
C PHE A 62 1.30 0.69 -5.97
N ILE A 63 1.82 1.34 -7.01
CA ILE A 63 1.01 1.74 -8.17
C ILE A 63 0.37 0.51 -8.82
N TRP A 64 1.14 -0.56 -8.99
CA TRP A 64 0.62 -1.79 -9.57
C TRP A 64 -0.49 -2.42 -8.70
N ALA A 65 -0.32 -2.42 -7.38
CA ALA A 65 -1.36 -2.88 -6.45
C ALA A 65 -2.64 -2.03 -6.53
N LEU A 66 -2.52 -0.70 -6.68
CA LEU A 66 -3.68 0.17 -6.87
C LEU A 66 -4.42 -0.14 -8.17
N ILE A 67 -3.71 -0.33 -9.28
CA ILE A 67 -4.30 -0.69 -10.58
C ILE A 67 -4.95 -2.07 -10.55
N GLU A 68 -4.39 -3.03 -9.81
CA GLU A 68 -5.04 -4.34 -9.62
C GLU A 68 -6.29 -4.24 -8.73
N THR A 69 -6.42 -3.20 -7.89
CA THR A 69 -7.49 -3.07 -6.90
C THR A 69 -8.67 -2.22 -7.38
N PHE A 70 -8.41 -1.12 -8.11
CA PHE A 70 -9.39 -0.11 -8.53
C PHE A 70 -9.40 0.08 -10.05
#